data_AF-A0A6M8J615-F1
#
_entry.id   AF-A0A6M8J615-F1
#
_cell.length_a   1.000
_cell.length_b   1.000
_cell.length_c   1.000
_cell.angle_alpha   90.00
_cell.angle_beta   90.00
_cell.angle_gamma   90.00
#
_symmetry.space_group_name_H-M   'P 1'
#
loop_
_entity.id
_entity.type
_entity.pdbx_description
1 polymer ?
#
loop_
_entity_poly.entity_id
_entity_poly.type
_entity_poly.pdbx_seq_one_letter_code
_entity_poly.pdbx_strand_id
1 'polypeptide(L)'
;MSHADDLMRAAELFSPVGAGAGSKREWSVAQSMARRAVLTPGLPAAALPVESFYKSFGARRSGFAATAGHYRSDAARHLELLYTSAGIGPLPREFAAMPDHLSLICEFVSLLLEAGNTEAARQVAYDHLDWMEAYDERLNSVRADIQAEVAQTGAAEGTLSHELLIEGIDELLDAARGVRRVREELMAS
;
A
#
# COMPACT_ATOMS: atom_id res chain seq x y z
N MET A 1 -2.37 -21.23 2.49
CA MET A 1 -2.70 -19.87 2.97
C MET A 1 -3.79 -19.36 2.06
N SER A 2 -4.86 -18.78 2.60
CA SER A 2 -5.94 -18.23 1.77
C SER A 2 -5.51 -16.88 1.20
N HIS A 3 -6.02 -16.49 0.03
CA HIS A 3 -5.85 -15.13 -0.53
C HIS A 3 -6.23 -14.05 0.49
N ALA A 4 -7.29 -14.29 1.28
CA ALA A 4 -7.72 -13.43 2.36
C ALA A 4 -6.63 -13.23 3.43
N ASP A 5 -5.95 -14.31 3.86
CA ASP A 5 -4.88 -14.23 4.87
C ASP A 5 -3.70 -13.38 4.39
N ASP A 6 -3.34 -13.52 3.12
CA ASP A 6 -2.21 -12.78 2.52
C ASP A 6 -2.53 -11.29 2.38
N LEU A 7 -3.76 -10.96 1.98
CA LEU A 7 -4.24 -9.57 1.92
C LEU A 7 -4.31 -8.94 3.32
N MET A 8 -4.81 -9.66 4.33
CA MET A 8 -4.87 -9.14 5.70
C MET A 8 -3.49 -8.84 6.27
N ARG A 9 -2.49 -9.69 5.99
CA ARG A 9 -1.09 -9.40 6.41
C ARG A 9 -0.53 -8.16 5.75
N ALA A 10 -0.77 -7.99 4.45
CA ALA A 10 -0.37 -6.77 3.76
C ALA A 10 -1.08 -5.55 4.35
N ALA A 11 -2.39 -5.65 4.63
CA ALA A 11 -3.17 -4.57 5.22
C ALA A 11 -2.59 -4.09 6.57
N GLU A 12 -2.25 -5.03 7.46
CA GLU A 12 -1.65 -4.74 8.76
C GLU A 12 -0.28 -4.06 8.63
N LEU A 13 0.55 -4.52 7.67
CA LEU A 13 1.90 -3.98 7.47
C LEU A 13 1.88 -2.55 6.92
N PHE A 14 0.99 -2.27 5.96
CA PHE A 14 0.87 -0.95 5.34
C PHE A 14 0.06 0.05 6.17
N SER A 15 -0.65 -0.40 7.21
CA SER A 15 -1.55 0.48 7.95
C SER A 15 -0.81 1.70 8.53
N PRO A 16 -1.38 2.93 8.42
CA PRO A 16 -0.83 4.12 9.06
C PRO A 16 -0.96 4.07 10.58
N VAL A 17 -1.90 3.27 11.08
CA VAL A 17 -2.05 3.01 12.51
C VAL A 17 -1.00 1.96 12.85
N GLY A 18 -0.04 2.31 13.72
CA GLY A 18 0.88 1.34 14.30
C GLY A 18 0.11 0.22 15.02
N ALA A 19 0.78 -0.86 15.44
CA ALA A 19 0.14 -1.88 16.26
C ALA A 19 -0.53 -1.22 17.49
N GLY A 20 -1.85 -1.02 17.44
CA GLY A 20 -2.57 -0.15 18.37
C GLY A 20 -4.05 -0.48 18.41
N ALA A 21 -4.54 -0.73 19.62
CA ALA A 21 -5.93 -1.04 20.01
C ALA A 21 -6.67 -2.09 19.15
N GLY A 22 -5.99 -3.19 18.77
CA GLY A 22 -6.65 -4.33 18.13
C GLY A 22 -5.70 -5.30 17.45
N SER A 23 -4.56 -4.82 16.94
CA SER A 23 -3.52 -5.67 16.35
C SER A 23 -2.69 -6.35 17.45
N LYS A 24 -2.60 -7.68 17.42
CA LYS A 24 -1.82 -8.52 18.35
C LYS A 24 -0.36 -8.70 17.94
N ARG A 25 0.10 -8.11 16.82
CA ARG A 25 1.45 -8.34 16.28
C ARG A 25 2.41 -7.24 16.71
N GLU A 26 3.49 -7.66 17.36
CA GLU A 26 4.69 -6.83 17.51
C GLU A 26 5.46 -6.82 16.18
N TRP A 27 5.79 -5.64 15.69
CA TRP A 27 6.61 -5.47 14.49
C TRP A 27 8.09 -5.66 14.83
N SER A 28 8.85 -6.26 13.90
CA SER A 28 10.31 -6.26 13.98
C SER A 28 10.83 -4.81 14.01
N VAL A 29 12.06 -4.64 14.48
CA VAL A 29 12.73 -3.33 14.46
C VAL A 29 12.84 -2.82 13.01
N ALA A 30 13.20 -3.70 12.08
CA ALA A 30 13.28 -3.41 10.66
C ALA A 30 11.94 -2.90 10.08
N GLN A 31 10.84 -3.62 10.33
CA GLN A 31 9.48 -3.20 9.93
C GLN A 31 9.11 -1.84 10.51
N SER A 32 9.36 -1.64 11.79
CA SER A 32 9.03 -0.37 12.48
C SER A 32 9.82 0.81 11.88
N MET A 33 11.10 0.59 11.56
CA MET A 33 11.95 1.61 10.93
C MET A 33 11.48 1.94 9.52
N ALA A 34 11.27 0.94 8.67
CA ALA A 34 10.83 1.14 7.30
C ALA A 34 9.45 1.80 7.25
N ARG A 35 8.48 1.36 8.06
CA ARG A 35 7.15 1.99 8.13
C ARG A 35 7.24 3.48 8.47
N ARG A 36 8.07 3.85 9.45
CA ARG A 36 8.26 5.25 9.84
C ARG A 36 8.95 6.08 8.75
N ALA A 37 9.96 5.52 8.09
CA ALA A 37 10.73 6.24 7.07
C ALA A 37 9.98 6.38 5.73
N VAL A 38 9.26 5.33 5.34
CA VAL A 38 8.70 5.18 3.99
C VAL A 38 7.21 5.48 3.94
N LEU A 39 6.43 5.11 4.97
CA LEU A 39 4.97 5.28 4.96
C LEU A 39 4.51 6.58 5.63
N THR A 40 5.44 7.45 6.04
CA THR A 40 5.10 8.76 6.65
C THR A 40 5.15 9.86 5.59
N PRO A 41 4.06 10.60 5.36
CA PRO A 41 4.04 11.71 4.42
C PRO A 41 5.06 12.79 4.78
N GLY A 42 5.68 13.40 3.76
CA GLY A 42 6.60 14.53 3.93
C GLY A 42 8.05 14.19 4.29
N LEU A 43 8.37 12.90 4.44
CA LEU A 43 9.77 12.45 4.58
C LEU A 43 10.45 12.30 3.21
N PRO A 44 11.79 12.45 3.12
CA PRO A 44 12.52 12.29 1.86
C PRO A 44 12.32 10.92 1.20
N ALA A 45 12.29 9.85 2.01
CA ALA A 45 12.10 8.47 1.56
C ALA A 45 10.62 8.05 1.43
N ALA A 46 9.68 8.99 1.50
CA ALA A 46 8.25 8.65 1.52
C ALA A 46 7.80 7.96 0.22
N ALA A 47 7.17 6.80 0.35
CA ALA A 47 6.47 6.06 -0.70
C ALA A 47 5.13 5.57 -0.13
N LEU A 48 4.14 6.47 -0.15
CA LEU A 48 2.83 6.23 0.45
C LEU A 48 2.04 5.20 -0.38
N PRO A 49 1.39 4.20 0.25
CA PRO A 49 0.65 3.14 -0.44
C PRO A 49 -0.80 3.59 -0.73
N VAL A 50 -0.96 4.64 -1.53
CA VAL A 50 -2.26 5.23 -1.88
C VAL A 50 -2.43 5.25 -3.40
N GLU A 51 -3.47 4.60 -3.92
CA GLU A 51 -3.69 4.39 -5.36
C GLU A 51 -3.63 5.71 -6.18
N SER A 52 -4.25 6.77 -5.69
CA SER A 52 -4.30 8.09 -6.34
C SER A 52 -2.93 8.74 -6.58
N PHE A 53 -1.85 8.28 -5.93
CA PHE A 53 -0.50 8.75 -6.22
C PHE A 53 0.14 8.07 -7.42
N TYR A 54 -0.32 6.86 -7.78
CA TYR A 54 0.28 6.06 -8.84
C TYR A 54 -0.58 6.06 -10.11
N LYS A 55 -1.90 6.24 -9.98
CA LYS A 55 -2.79 6.38 -11.16
C LYS A 55 -2.87 7.82 -11.61
N SER A 56 -2.44 8.05 -12.85
CA SER A 56 -2.56 9.36 -13.51
C SER A 56 -4.03 9.68 -13.82
N PHE A 57 -4.44 10.92 -13.58
CA PHE A 57 -5.74 11.44 -14.00
C PHE A 57 -5.81 11.49 -15.54
N GLY A 58 -6.87 10.94 -16.16
CA GLY A 58 -7.25 11.36 -17.51
C GLY A 58 -6.73 10.56 -18.73
N ALA A 59 -6.54 9.24 -18.65
CA ALA A 59 -6.26 8.44 -19.87
C ALA A 59 -7.42 8.39 -20.89
N ARG A 60 -8.60 8.97 -20.61
CA ARG A 60 -9.69 9.01 -21.61
C ARG A 60 -10.43 10.32 -21.87
N ARG A 61 -10.41 11.38 -21.04
CA ARG A 61 -11.44 12.45 -21.21
C ARG A 61 -11.12 13.92 -20.86
N SER A 62 -9.91 14.34 -20.51
CA SER A 62 -9.67 15.77 -20.24
C SER A 62 -8.28 16.22 -20.66
N GLY A 63 -8.20 17.17 -21.59
CA GLY A 63 -6.96 17.78 -22.10
C GLY A 63 -6.23 18.66 -21.08
N PHE A 64 -6.04 18.18 -19.86
CA PHE A 64 -5.11 18.72 -18.88
C PHE A 64 -3.84 17.87 -18.88
N ALA A 65 -2.68 18.50 -18.77
CA ALA A 65 -1.40 17.81 -18.67
C ALA A 65 -1.41 16.84 -17.47
N ALA A 66 -0.93 15.62 -17.70
CA ALA A 66 -0.92 14.54 -16.72
C ALA A 66 -0.04 14.90 -15.51
N THR A 67 -0.65 15.36 -14.43
CA THR A 67 0.00 15.49 -13.11
C THR A 67 -0.62 14.46 -12.17
N ALA A 68 0.11 13.37 -11.90
CA ALA A 68 -0.16 12.46 -10.78
C ALA A 68 0.05 13.21 -9.44
N GLY A 69 -0.74 12.89 -8.41
CA GLY A 69 -0.51 13.40 -7.05
C GLY A 69 -1.63 14.19 -6.35
N HIS A 70 -2.92 13.92 -6.60
CA HIS A 70 -4.02 14.58 -5.85
C HIS A 70 -4.86 13.58 -5.06
N TYR A 71 -4.97 13.80 -3.74
CA TYR A 71 -5.98 13.16 -2.89
C TYR A 71 -7.38 13.39 -3.48
N ARG A 72 -8.26 12.37 -3.41
CA ARG A 72 -9.66 12.36 -3.93
C ARG A 72 -9.80 12.23 -5.45
N SER A 73 -8.93 11.45 -6.10
CA SER A 73 -9.12 11.03 -7.50
C SER A 73 -10.44 10.25 -7.69
N ASP A 74 -10.81 9.95 -8.95
CA ASP A 74 -11.97 9.10 -9.26
C ASP A 74 -11.89 7.73 -8.56
N ALA A 75 -10.68 7.19 -8.34
CA ALA A 75 -10.46 5.94 -7.63
C ALA A 75 -10.85 6.02 -6.15
N ALA A 76 -10.41 7.09 -5.45
CA ALA A 76 -10.77 7.35 -4.07
C ALA A 76 -12.29 7.52 -3.88
N ARG A 77 -12.95 8.23 -4.80
CA ARG A 77 -14.41 8.38 -4.78
C ARG A 77 -15.13 7.05 -5.05
N HIS A 78 -14.59 6.24 -5.96
CA HIS A 78 -15.17 4.93 -6.26
C HIS A 78 -15.11 4.01 -5.05
N LEU A 79 -13.95 3.89 -4.38
CA LEU A 79 -13.82 3.07 -3.17
C LEU A 79 -14.69 3.56 -2.02
N GLU A 80 -14.79 4.87 -1.81
CA GLU A 80 -15.70 5.45 -0.80
C GLU A 80 -17.17 5.05 -1.05
N LEU A 81 -17.61 5.03 -2.31
CA LEU A 81 -18.94 4.55 -2.69
C LEU A 81 -19.10 3.05 -2.46
N LEU A 82 -18.09 2.24 -2.78
CA LEU A 82 -18.12 0.79 -2.56
C LEU A 82 -18.21 0.44 -1.07
N TYR A 83 -17.40 1.10 -0.22
CA TYR A 83 -17.47 0.93 1.23
C TYR A 83 -18.85 1.30 1.77
N THR A 84 -19.37 2.47 1.37
CA THR A 84 -20.70 2.92 1.78
C THR A 84 -21.79 1.92 1.34
N SER A 85 -21.69 1.41 0.11
CA SER A 85 -22.65 0.44 -0.45
C SER A 85 -22.57 -0.93 0.26
N ALA A 86 -21.40 -1.29 0.76
CA ALA A 86 -21.19 -2.47 1.59
C ALA A 86 -21.61 -2.25 3.06
N GLY A 87 -22.11 -1.07 3.43
CA GLY A 87 -22.49 -0.72 4.80
C GLY A 87 -21.30 -0.41 5.71
N ILE A 88 -20.10 -0.19 5.14
CA ILE A 88 -18.89 0.19 5.86
C ILE A 88 -18.86 1.72 5.94
N GLY A 89 -19.16 2.27 7.12
CA GLY A 89 -19.04 3.72 7.33
C GLY A 89 -19.44 4.18 8.74
N PRO A 90 -18.84 5.29 9.23
CA PRO A 90 -17.78 6.09 8.59
C PRO A 90 -16.39 5.42 8.66
N LEU A 91 -15.49 5.73 7.72
CA LEU A 91 -14.09 5.27 7.76
C LEU A 91 -13.36 5.85 8.99
N PRO A 92 -12.37 5.13 9.56
CA PRO A 92 -11.52 5.67 10.61
C PRO A 92 -10.86 6.99 10.20
N ARG A 93 -10.64 7.89 11.16
CA ARG A 93 -10.15 9.26 10.92
C ARG A 93 -8.83 9.27 10.15
N GLU A 94 -7.98 8.28 10.40
CA GLU A 94 -6.66 8.10 9.79
C GLU A 94 -6.77 7.85 8.28
N PHE A 95 -7.85 7.21 7.82
CA PHE A 95 -8.09 6.93 6.41
C PHE A 95 -9.07 7.89 5.74
N ALA A 96 -9.71 8.81 6.49
CA ALA A 96 -10.74 9.70 5.94
C ALA A 96 -10.23 10.56 4.76
N ALA A 97 -8.93 10.88 4.73
CA ALA A 97 -8.31 11.60 3.62
C ALA A 97 -7.88 10.69 2.44
N MET A 98 -7.83 9.38 2.65
CA MET A 98 -7.26 8.37 1.76
C MET A 98 -8.10 7.08 1.75
N PRO A 99 -9.33 7.13 1.23
CA PRO A 99 -10.18 5.92 1.10
C PRO A 99 -9.56 4.89 0.14
N ASP A 100 -8.61 5.29 -0.70
CA ASP A 100 -7.85 4.46 -1.63
C ASP A 100 -6.48 4.02 -1.09
N HIS A 101 -6.35 3.97 0.23
CA HIS A 101 -5.16 3.42 0.87
C HIS A 101 -5.13 1.90 0.74
N LEU A 102 -3.96 1.34 0.41
CA LEU A 102 -3.76 -0.09 0.14
C LEU A 102 -4.31 -0.99 1.27
N SER A 103 -4.09 -0.63 2.53
CA SER A 103 -4.67 -1.37 3.67
C SER A 103 -6.18 -1.53 3.59
N LEU A 104 -6.93 -0.47 3.27
CA LEU A 104 -8.39 -0.56 3.15
C LEU A 104 -8.82 -1.39 1.94
N ILE A 105 -8.09 -1.30 0.83
CA ILE A 105 -8.36 -2.10 -0.36
C ILE A 105 -8.14 -3.58 -0.04
N CYS A 106 -7.03 -3.94 0.61
CA CYS A 106 -6.73 -5.31 1.02
C CYS A 106 -7.76 -5.86 2.02
N GLU A 107 -8.14 -5.09 3.05
CA GLU A 107 -9.20 -5.46 4.00
C GLU A 107 -10.53 -5.71 3.28
N PHE A 108 -10.89 -4.84 2.34
CA PHE A 108 -12.16 -4.95 1.63
C PHE A 108 -12.20 -6.13 0.67
N VAL A 109 -11.13 -6.38 -0.09
CA VAL A 109 -11.03 -7.57 -0.95
C VAL A 109 -11.05 -8.84 -0.10
N SER A 110 -10.35 -8.86 1.04
CA SER A 110 -10.39 -9.99 1.99
C SER A 110 -11.80 -10.25 2.49
N LEU A 111 -12.52 -9.21 2.92
CA LEU A 111 -13.90 -9.30 3.39
C LEU A 111 -14.83 -9.88 2.32
N LEU A 112 -14.69 -9.46 1.05
CA LEU A 112 -15.49 -9.98 -0.06
C LEU A 112 -15.20 -11.46 -0.31
N LEU A 113 -13.94 -11.89 -0.23
CA LEU A 113 -13.55 -13.30 -0.36
C LEU A 113 -14.11 -14.16 0.78
N GLU A 114 -14.01 -13.67 2.02
CA GLU A 114 -14.56 -14.34 3.21
C GLU A 114 -16.09 -14.46 3.16
N ALA A 115 -16.77 -13.46 2.59
CA ALA A 115 -18.21 -13.49 2.34
C ALA A 115 -18.61 -14.38 1.14
N GLY A 116 -17.65 -14.99 0.43
CA GLY A 116 -17.89 -15.81 -0.76
C GLY A 116 -18.27 -15.02 -2.01
N ASN A 117 -18.09 -13.69 -2.00
CA ASN A 117 -18.39 -12.80 -3.12
C ASN A 117 -17.16 -12.62 -4.04
N THR A 118 -16.68 -13.73 -4.62
CA THR A 118 -15.46 -13.78 -5.43
C THR A 118 -15.52 -12.86 -6.64
N GLU A 119 -16.69 -12.67 -7.26
CA GLU A 119 -16.85 -11.77 -8.40
C GLU A 119 -16.58 -10.32 -8.01
N ALA A 120 -17.16 -9.85 -6.90
CA ALA A 120 -16.90 -8.51 -6.40
C ALA A 120 -15.43 -8.33 -5.98
N ALA A 121 -14.83 -9.35 -5.33
CA ALA A 121 -13.42 -9.34 -4.97
C ALA A 121 -12.52 -9.21 -6.23
N ARG A 122 -12.83 -9.95 -7.29
CA ARG A 122 -12.14 -9.87 -8.58
C ARG A 122 -12.29 -8.47 -9.18
N GLN A 123 -13.50 -7.93 -9.24
CA GLN A 123 -13.73 -6.60 -9.81
C GLN A 123 -12.96 -5.51 -9.05
N VAL A 124 -12.99 -5.52 -7.72
CA VAL A 124 -12.22 -4.55 -6.91
C VAL A 124 -10.72 -4.72 -7.12
N ALA A 125 -10.20 -5.95 -7.11
CA ALA A 125 -8.78 -6.19 -7.36
C ALA A 125 -8.34 -5.79 -8.78
N TYR A 126 -9.22 -5.97 -9.77
CA TYR A 126 -8.96 -5.52 -11.14
C TYR A 126 -8.88 -4.00 -11.22
N ASP A 127 -9.87 -3.30 -10.65
CA ASP A 127 -10.00 -1.85 -10.74
C ASP A 127 -9.01 -1.08 -9.85
N HIS A 128 -8.63 -1.63 -8.69
CA HIS A 128 -7.96 -0.88 -7.62
C HIS A 128 -6.59 -1.44 -7.19
N LEU A 129 -6.08 -2.48 -7.83
CA LEU A 129 -4.74 -3.03 -7.57
C LEU A 129 -3.87 -3.11 -8.84
N ASP A 130 -4.28 -2.47 -9.94
CA ASP A 130 -3.51 -2.38 -11.20
C ASP A 130 -2.27 -1.48 -11.09
N TRP A 131 -2.21 -0.60 -10.09
CA TRP A 131 -1.08 0.30 -9.82
C TRP A 131 0.08 -0.31 -9.04
N MET A 132 -0.06 -1.56 -8.58
CA MET A 132 0.91 -2.21 -7.69
C MET A 132 2.30 -2.37 -8.31
N GLU A 133 2.40 -2.46 -9.64
CA GLU A 133 3.69 -2.47 -10.34
C GLU A 133 4.45 -1.14 -10.17
N ALA A 134 3.76 -0.01 -10.36
CA ALA A 134 4.35 1.31 -10.14
C ALA A 134 4.74 1.54 -8.66
N TYR A 135 4.03 0.89 -7.72
CA TYR A 135 4.40 0.95 -6.31
C TYR A 135 5.64 0.13 -5.98
N ASP A 136 5.77 -1.09 -6.53
CA ASP A 136 7.00 -1.91 -6.42
C ASP A 136 8.21 -1.15 -6.96
N GLU A 137 8.09 -0.52 -8.14
CA GLU A 137 9.13 0.33 -8.72
C GLU A 137 9.53 1.48 -7.79
N ARG A 138 8.54 2.16 -7.18
CA ARG A 138 8.79 3.24 -6.23
C ARG A 138 9.55 2.76 -4.98
N LEU A 139 9.16 1.63 -4.41
CA LEU A 139 9.84 1.05 -3.25
C LEU A 139 11.28 0.63 -3.59
N ASN A 140 11.51 0.04 -4.77
CA ASN A 140 12.86 -0.28 -5.25
C ASN A 140 13.72 0.98 -5.44
N SER A 141 13.14 2.07 -5.93
CA SER A 141 13.84 3.36 -6.05
C SER A 141 14.29 3.87 -4.69
N VAL A 142 13.40 3.91 -3.70
CA VAL A 142 13.72 4.35 -2.33
C VAL A 142 14.82 3.48 -1.73
N ARG A 143 14.74 2.17 -1.93
CA ARG A 143 15.77 1.21 -1.50
C ARG A 143 17.13 1.53 -2.11
N ALA A 144 17.18 1.76 -3.43
CA ALA A 144 18.41 2.07 -4.15
C ALA A 144 19.03 3.40 -3.69
N ASP A 145 18.21 4.42 -3.43
CA ASP A 145 18.65 5.72 -2.94
C ASP A 145 19.33 5.59 -1.56
N ILE A 146 18.73 4.82 -0.64
CA ILE A 146 19.31 4.54 0.68
C ILE A 146 20.64 3.77 0.56
N GLN A 147 20.71 2.78 -0.33
CA GLN A 147 21.96 2.05 -0.59
C GLN A 147 23.07 2.97 -1.13
N ALA A 148 22.71 3.91 -2.02
CA ALA A 148 23.65 4.87 -2.57
C ALA A 148 24.16 5.87 -1.51
N GLU A 149 23.30 6.29 -0.56
CA GLU A 149 23.67 7.16 0.56
C GLU A 149 24.67 6.47 1.51
N VAL A 150 24.45 5.19 1.83
CA VAL A 150 25.38 4.37 2.63
C VAL A 150 26.77 4.31 1.99
N ALA A 151 26.82 4.08 0.68
CA ALA A 151 28.07 3.96 -0.06
C ALA A 151 28.88 5.28 -0.07
N GLN A 152 28.21 6.43 0.01
CA GLN A 152 28.82 7.76 -0.03
C GLN A 152 29.31 8.26 1.34
N THR A 153 28.63 7.89 2.44
CA THR A 153 28.85 8.51 3.77
C THR A 153 30.01 7.88 4.57
N GLY A 154 30.50 6.71 4.18
CA GLY A 154 31.57 6.00 4.90
C GLY A 154 31.03 5.28 6.15
N ALA A 155 31.17 3.95 6.17
CA ALA A 155 30.45 2.98 7.01
C ALA A 155 30.70 3.00 8.54
N ALA A 156 31.11 4.11 9.15
CA ALA A 156 31.45 4.16 10.58
C ALA A 156 30.29 4.57 11.51
N GLU A 157 29.34 5.38 11.04
CA GLU A 157 28.15 5.78 11.80
C GLU A 157 26.87 5.43 11.02
N GLY A 158 25.98 4.64 11.62
CA GLY A 158 24.64 4.36 11.07
C GLY A 158 24.48 3.04 10.27
N THR A 159 25.53 2.24 10.07
CA THR A 159 25.47 1.00 9.26
C THR A 159 24.35 0.04 9.67
N LEU A 160 24.21 -0.27 10.97
CA LEU A 160 23.12 -1.12 11.48
C LEU A 160 21.73 -0.51 11.26
N SER A 161 21.61 0.82 11.30
CA SER A 161 20.33 1.50 11.05
C SER A 161 19.92 1.42 9.58
N HIS A 162 20.89 1.51 8.66
CA HIS A 162 20.64 1.35 7.23
C HIS A 162 20.35 -0.10 6.84
N GLU A 163 21.05 -1.07 7.42
CA GLU A 163 20.77 -2.50 7.21
C GLU A 163 19.34 -2.85 7.65
N LEU A 164 18.93 -2.46 8.85
CA LEU A 164 17.56 -2.66 9.35
C LEU A 164 16.52 -1.93 8.50
N LEU A 165 16.84 -0.74 7.99
CA LEU A 165 15.94 0.00 7.11
C LEU A 165 15.77 -0.72 5.76
N ILE A 166 16.85 -1.20 5.15
CA ILE A 166 16.82 -1.96 3.89
C ILE A 166 16.05 -3.26 4.09
N GLU A 167 16.30 -4.00 5.18
CA GLU A 167 15.56 -5.21 5.53
C GLU A 167 14.05 -4.91 5.63
N GLY A 168 13.67 -3.85 6.34
CA GLY A 168 12.26 -3.48 6.46
C GLY A 168 11.63 -3.04 5.13
N ILE A 169 12.40 -2.44 4.21
CA ILE A 169 11.92 -2.11 2.86
C ILE A 169 11.76 -3.37 2.02
N ASP A 170 12.66 -4.35 2.15
CA ASP A 170 12.54 -5.65 1.49
C ASP A 170 11.26 -6.38 1.94
N GLU A 171 10.90 -6.27 3.23
CA GLU A 171 9.63 -6.79 3.74
C GLU A 171 8.39 -6.06 3.16
N LEU A 172 8.45 -4.74 2.98
CA LEU A 172 7.38 -3.98 2.30
C LEU A 172 7.24 -4.39 0.83
N LEU A 173 8.36 -4.59 0.13
CA LEU A 173 8.39 -5.07 -1.25
C LEU A 173 7.75 -6.46 -1.36
N ASP A 174 8.11 -7.39 -0.47
CA ASP A 174 7.54 -8.73 -0.46
C ASP A 174 6.03 -8.72 -0.22
N ALA A 175 5.55 -7.86 0.69
CA ALA A 175 4.12 -7.68 0.90
C ALA A 175 3.41 -7.10 -0.32
N ALA A 176 3.96 -6.06 -0.96
CA ALA A 176 3.40 -5.46 -2.18
C ALA A 176 3.33 -6.47 -3.33
N ARG A 177 4.38 -7.27 -3.52
CA ARG A 177 4.43 -8.36 -4.51
C ARG A 177 3.43 -9.48 -4.19
N GLY A 178 3.21 -9.76 -2.90
CA GLY A 178 2.17 -10.66 -2.43
C GLY A 178 0.78 -10.20 -2.88
N VAL A 179 0.44 -8.93 -2.66
CA VAL A 179 -0.83 -8.35 -3.12
C VAL A 179 -0.97 -8.44 -4.64
N ARG A 180 0.09 -8.13 -5.41
CA ARG A 180 0.08 -8.25 -6.87
C ARG A 180 -0.18 -9.69 -7.33
N ARG A 181 0.44 -10.68 -6.68
CA ARG A 181 0.23 -12.09 -6.97
C ARG A 181 -1.23 -12.50 -6.71
N VAL A 182 -1.80 -12.10 -5.57
CA VAL A 182 -3.22 -12.37 -5.26
C VAL A 182 -4.13 -11.81 -6.36
N ARG A 183 -3.89 -10.57 -6.81
CA ARG A 183 -4.62 -9.97 -7.93
C ARG A 183 -4.51 -10.83 -9.20
N GLU A 184 -3.31 -11.21 -9.60
CA GLU A 184 -3.06 -12.03 -10.80
C GLU A 184 -3.80 -13.36 -10.74
N GLU A 185 -3.78 -14.03 -9.58
CA GLU A 185 -4.47 -15.29 -9.35
C GLU A 185 -6.00 -15.13 -9.41
N LEU A 186 -6.56 -14.06 -8.85
CA LEU A 186 -7.99 -13.74 -8.98
C LEU A 186 -8.42 -13.47 -10.43
N MET A 187 -7.53 -12.94 -11.28
CA MET A 187 -7.82 -12.73 -12.71
C MET A 187 -7.73 -14.02 -13.52
N ALA A 188 -6.97 -15.01 -13.05
CA ALA A 188 -6.81 -16.30 -13.73
C ALA A 188 -7.94 -17.30 -13.39
N SER A 189 -8.71 -17.05 -12.34
CA SER A 189 -9.83 -17.88 -11.85
C SER A 189 -11.19 -17.43 -12.35
#